data_AF-A0A9D2PYU4-F1
#
_entry.id   AF-A0A9D2PYU4-F1
#
_cell.length_a   1.000
_cell.length_b   1.000
_cell.length_c   1.000
_cell.angle_alpha   90.00
_cell.angle_beta   90.00
_cell.angle_gamma   90.00
#
_symmetry.space_group_name_H-M   'P 1'
#
loop_
_entity.id
_entity.type
_entity.pdbx_description
1 polymer ?
#
loop_
_entity_poly.entity_id
_entity_poly.type
_entity_poly.pdbx_seq_one_letter_code
_entity_poly.pdbx_strand_id
1 'polypeptide(L)'
;MIPLRHLLIGDEHDLPLLSSLLRTLPPDTVGELVLELPDERRPLLPTPPGVTTRHLVLGRGRRRGDRACAALEAWTEEWLLDEHLRADAHAVFVGLTHNPKVAALCDRLAAQHPTLHMHRPSRVGSVH
;
A
#
# COMPACT_ATOMS: atom_id res chain seq x y z
N MET A 1 7.78 -23.17 0.92
CA MET A 1 7.38 -22.09 -0.01
C MET A 1 7.08 -20.87 0.84
N ILE A 2 7.74 -19.75 0.58
CA ILE A 2 7.50 -18.53 1.36
C ILE A 2 6.24 -17.87 0.78
N PRO A 3 5.22 -17.54 1.60
CA PRO A 3 3.97 -17.01 1.10
C PRO A 3 4.17 -15.62 0.49
N LEU A 4 3.49 -15.36 -0.63
CA LEU A 4 3.43 -14.05 -1.26
C LEU A 4 2.89 -13.02 -0.26
N ARG A 5 3.71 -12.02 0.11
CA ARG A 5 3.25 -10.96 1.03
C ARG A 5 2.72 -9.78 0.24
N HIS A 6 1.52 -9.35 0.62
CA HIS A 6 0.87 -8.19 0.03
C HIS A 6 1.05 -6.96 0.91
N LEU A 7 1.30 -5.80 0.29
CA LEU A 7 1.18 -4.51 0.93
C LEU A 7 0.18 -3.67 0.15
N LEU A 8 -0.86 -3.18 0.82
CA LEU A 8 -1.83 -2.24 0.27
C LEU A 8 -1.72 -0.92 1.04
N ILE A 9 -1.51 0.19 0.35
CA ILE A 9 -1.44 1.53 0.97
C ILE A 9 -2.48 2.44 0.32
N GLY A 10 -3.23 3.19 1.12
CA GLY A 10 -4.16 4.21 0.62
C GLY A 10 -4.55 5.26 1.64
N ASP A 11 -5.30 6.26 1.20
CA ASP A 11 -5.98 7.25 2.03
C ASP A 11 -7.51 7.16 1.90
N GLU A 12 -8.25 8.17 2.37
CA GLU A 12 -9.71 8.16 2.27
C GLU A 12 -10.25 8.11 0.82
N HIS A 13 -9.48 8.60 -0.16
CA HIS A 13 -9.88 8.60 -1.58
C HIS A 13 -9.74 7.21 -2.20
N ASP A 14 -8.87 6.38 -1.65
CA ASP A 14 -8.61 5.03 -2.13
C ASP A 14 -9.58 3.99 -1.54
N LEU A 15 -10.35 4.33 -0.50
CA LEU A 15 -11.22 3.38 0.22
C LEU A 15 -12.18 2.59 -0.69
N PRO A 16 -12.87 3.18 -1.68
CA PRO A 16 -13.74 2.41 -2.58
C PRO A 16 -12.98 1.37 -3.41
N LEU A 17 -11.80 1.76 -3.90
CA LEU A 17 -10.94 0.89 -4.70
C LEU A 17 -10.33 -0.22 -3.83
N LEU A 18 -9.81 0.13 -2.65
CA LEU A 18 -9.27 -0.84 -1.70
C LEU A 18 -10.33 -1.83 -1.23
N SER A 19 -11.55 -1.37 -0.94
CA SER A 19 -12.68 -2.25 -0.59
C SER A 19 -12.98 -3.26 -1.71
N SER A 20 -12.94 -2.81 -2.97
CA SER A 20 -13.15 -3.68 -4.12
C SER A 20 -12.02 -4.68 -4.29
N LEU A 21 -10.77 -4.22 -4.20
CA LEU A 21 -9.57 -5.04 -4.31
C LEU A 21 -9.53 -6.14 -3.24
N LEU A 22 -9.77 -5.78 -1.97
CA LEU A 22 -9.77 -6.73 -0.85
C LEU A 22 -10.79 -7.86 -1.02
N ARG A 23 -11.95 -7.61 -1.67
CA ARG A 23 -12.95 -8.66 -1.97
C ARG A 23 -12.47 -9.67 -3.02
N THR A 24 -11.52 -9.29 -3.86
CA THR A 24 -10.97 -10.15 -4.91
C THR A 24 -9.79 -10.99 -4.44
N LEU A 25 -9.21 -10.65 -3.28
CA LEU A 25 -8.07 -11.37 -2.73
C LEU A 25 -8.48 -12.77 -2.27
N PRO A 26 -7.64 -13.80 -2.51
CA PRO A 26 -7.82 -15.13 -1.94
C PRO A 26 -7.97 -15.10 -0.40
N PRO A 27 -8.77 -15.98 0.20
CA PRO A 27 -8.97 -16.00 1.65
C PRO A 27 -7.70 -16.23 2.49
N ASP A 28 -6.71 -16.90 1.91
CA ASP A 28 -5.41 -17.22 2.50
C ASP A 28 -4.35 -16.13 2.25
N THR A 29 -4.75 -14.98 1.69
CA THR A 29 -3.85 -13.85 1.46
C THR A 29 -3.23 -13.37 2.78
N VAL A 30 -1.91 -13.23 2.78
CA VAL A 30 -1.12 -12.69 3.90
C VAL A 30 -0.57 -11.32 3.52
N GLY A 31 -0.67 -10.35 4.43
CA GLY A 31 -0.13 -9.03 4.16
C GLY A 31 -0.54 -7.94 5.14
N GLU A 32 -0.40 -6.71 4.66
CA GLU A 32 -0.72 -5.50 5.39
C GLU A 32 -1.56 -4.54 4.55
N LEU A 33 -2.57 -3.96 5.18
CA LEU A 33 -3.31 -2.82 4.69
C LEU A 33 -2.97 -1.60 5.55
N VAL A 34 -2.36 -0.59 4.94
CA VAL A 34 -1.97 0.65 5.60
C VAL A 34 -2.86 1.78 5.11
N LEU A 35 -3.60 2.40 6.04
CA LEU A 35 -4.48 3.53 5.73
C LEU A 35 -3.98 4.80 6.40
N GLU A 36 -3.64 5.82 5.62
CA GLU A 36 -3.38 7.16 6.14
C GLU A 36 -4.66 7.97 6.14
N LEU A 37 -5.25 8.19 7.33
CA LEU A 37 -6.58 8.78 7.49
C LEU A 37 -6.53 10.08 8.31
N PRO A 38 -7.45 11.03 8.08
CA PRO A 38 -7.48 12.31 8.77
C PRO A 38 -7.80 12.19 10.27
N ASP A 39 -8.48 11.12 10.68
CA ASP A 39 -8.93 10.91 12.05
C ASP A 39 -8.79 9.42 12.46
N GLU A 40 -9.22 9.10 13.68
CA GLU A 40 -9.13 7.74 14.24
C GLU A 40 -10.22 6.80 13.73
N ARG A 41 -11.11 7.25 12.84
CA ARG A 41 -12.20 6.40 12.33
C ARG A 41 -11.61 5.23 11.59
N ARG A 42 -12.20 4.07 11.87
CA ARG A 42 -11.76 2.80 11.33
C ARG A 42 -12.77 2.32 10.29
N PRO A 43 -12.55 2.56 8.98
CA PRO A 43 -13.47 2.06 7.97
C PRO A 43 -13.50 0.54 8.03
N LEU A 44 -14.70 -0.03 7.94
CA LEU A 44 -14.86 -1.48 7.86
C LEU A 44 -14.59 -1.91 6.42
N LEU A 45 -13.46 -2.56 6.21
CA LEU A 45 -13.08 -3.13 4.92
C LEU A 45 -13.15 -4.66 4.98
N PRO A 46 -13.46 -5.34 3.85
CA PRO A 46 -13.59 -6.79 3.79
C PRO A 46 -12.20 -7.46 3.74
N THR A 47 -11.39 -7.21 4.76
CA THR A 47 -9.99 -7.63 4.83
C THR A 47 -9.88 -9.13 5.13
N PRO A 48 -9.11 -9.92 4.35
CA PRO A 48 -8.86 -11.33 4.66
C PRO A 48 -8.20 -11.53 6.03
N PRO A 49 -8.42 -12.67 6.73
CA PRO A 49 -7.88 -12.90 8.07
C PRO A 49 -6.34 -12.81 8.17
N GLY A 50 -5.63 -13.15 7.09
CA GLY A 50 -4.17 -13.06 7.02
C GLY A 50 -3.63 -11.64 6.73
N VAL A 51 -4.50 -10.67 6.50
CA VAL A 51 -4.12 -9.27 6.22
C VAL A 51 -4.38 -8.41 7.45
N THR A 52 -3.31 -7.87 8.04
CA THR A 52 -3.43 -6.95 9.17
C THR A 52 -3.71 -5.54 8.67
N THR A 53 -4.52 -4.76 9.41
CA THR A 53 -4.83 -3.37 9.04
C THR A 53 -4.19 -2.40 10.02
N ARG A 54 -3.38 -1.45 9.51
CA ARG A 54 -2.70 -0.41 10.28
C ARG A 54 -3.22 0.97 9.89
N HIS A 55 -3.74 1.72 10.86
CA HIS A 55 -4.25 3.07 10.64
C HIS A 55 -3.22 4.10 11.09
N LEU A 56 -2.80 4.94 10.15
CA LEU A 56 -1.84 6.01 10.34
C LEU A 56 -2.61 7.33 10.39
N VAL A 57 -3.00 7.74 11.59
CA VAL A 57 -3.73 9.00 11.80
C VAL A 57 -2.85 10.19 11.44
N LEU A 58 -3.36 11.12 10.63
CA LEU A 58 -2.68 12.37 10.31
C LEU A 58 -2.48 13.18 11.60
N GLY A 59 -1.24 13.24 12.07
CA GLY A 59 -0.87 14.06 13.23
C GLY A 59 -0.87 15.55 12.91
N ARG A 60 -1.03 16.41 13.93
CA ARG A 60 -0.93 17.86 13.76
C ARG A 60 0.40 18.23 13.07
N GLY A 61 0.31 19.04 12.01
CA GLY A 61 1.48 19.51 11.25
C GLY A 61 2.11 18.50 10.28
N ARG A 62 1.60 17.26 10.19
CA ARG A 62 2.02 16.28 9.18
C ARG A 62 1.30 16.54 7.86
N ARG A 63 1.99 16.32 6.74
CA ARG A 63 1.37 16.39 5.42
C ARG A 63 0.89 14.99 5.02
N ARG A 64 -0.23 14.91 4.31
CA ARG A 64 -0.65 13.68 3.64
C ARG A 64 0.48 13.14 2.78
N GLY A 65 0.62 11.82 2.76
CA GLY A 65 1.69 11.09 2.11
C GLY A 65 2.90 10.84 3.02
N ASP A 66 3.10 11.61 4.09
CA ASP A 66 4.31 11.45 4.93
C ASP A 66 4.34 10.09 5.63
N ARG A 67 3.22 9.67 6.25
CA ARG A 67 3.18 8.39 6.95
C ARG A 67 3.05 7.22 5.99
N ALA A 68 2.35 7.40 4.87
CA ALA A 68 2.29 6.43 3.80
C ALA A 68 3.69 6.14 3.21
N CYS A 69 4.49 7.18 2.94
CA CYS A 69 5.86 7.04 2.49
C CYS A 69 6.73 6.30 3.51
N ALA A 70 6.69 6.73 4.78
CA ALA A 70 7.48 6.07 5.83
C ALA A 70 7.09 4.59 6.01
N ALA A 71 5.80 4.26 5.88
CA ALA A 71 5.33 2.89 5.93
C ALA A 71 5.82 2.06 4.74
N LEU A 72 5.80 2.63 3.53
CA LEU A 72 6.30 1.97 2.33
C LEU A 72 7.82 1.73 2.42
N GLU A 73 8.58 2.76 2.83
CA GLU A 73 10.03 2.66 3.02
C GLU A 73 10.39 1.58 4.05
N ALA A 74 9.78 1.61 5.24
CA ALA A 74 10.02 0.62 6.28
C ALA A 74 9.70 -0.81 5.79
N TRP A 75 8.60 -0.98 5.06
CA TRP A 75 8.24 -2.28 4.50
C TRP A 75 9.26 -2.73 3.44
N THR A 76 9.72 -1.84 2.56
CA THR A 76 10.75 -2.18 1.59
C THR A 76 12.09 -2.50 2.24
N GLU A 77 12.46 -1.80 3.31
CA GLU A 77 13.67 -2.09 4.07
C GLU A 77 13.59 -3.46 4.74
N GLU A 78 12.43 -3.82 5.31
CA GLU A 78 12.24 -5.11 5.96
C GLU A 78 12.26 -6.28 4.97
N TRP A 79 11.62 -6.13 3.81
CA TRP A 79 11.33 -7.27 2.93
C TRP A 79 12.20 -7.34 1.67
N LEU A 80 12.84 -6.25 1.24
CA LEU A 80 13.60 -6.20 -0.02
C LEU A 80 15.12 -6.04 0.18
N LEU A 81 15.62 -5.84 1.42
CA LEU A 81 17.05 -5.68 1.69
C LEU A 81 17.83 -7.00 1.77
N ASP A 82 17.16 -8.15 1.86
CA ASP A 82 17.81 -9.43 2.13
C ASP A 82 17.88 -10.33 0.88
N GLU A 83 19.04 -10.94 0.64
CA GLU A 83 19.31 -11.86 -0.49
C GLU A 83 18.44 -13.13 -0.46
N HIS A 84 17.68 -13.32 0.62
CA HIS A 84 16.88 -14.49 0.93
C HIS A 84 15.45 -14.45 0.37
N LEU A 85 14.94 -13.28 -0.04
CA LEU A 85 13.59 -13.12 -0.60
C LEU A 85 13.65 -12.41 -1.94
N ARG A 86 13.22 -13.10 -3.00
CA ARG A 86 13.09 -12.49 -4.32
C ARG A 86 11.94 -11.49 -4.29
N ALA A 87 12.14 -10.32 -4.89
CA ALA A 87 11.10 -9.28 -4.99
C ALA A 87 9.82 -9.75 -5.72
N ASP A 88 9.88 -10.85 -6.48
CA ASP A 88 8.74 -11.52 -7.12
C ASP A 88 7.84 -12.28 -6.12
N ALA A 89 8.31 -12.51 -4.89
CA ALA A 89 7.54 -13.05 -3.77
C ALA A 89 6.72 -11.97 -3.03
N HIS A 90 6.62 -10.77 -3.61
CA HIS A 90 5.91 -9.65 -3.03
C HIS A 90 5.03 -8.92 -4.04
N ALA A 91 3.86 -8.47 -3.59
CA ALA A 91 2.97 -7.63 -4.38
C ALA A 91 2.60 -6.37 -3.59
N VAL A 92 2.82 -5.20 -4.19
CA VAL A 92 2.57 -3.91 -3.54
C VAL A 92 1.54 -3.13 -4.34
N PHE A 93 0.45 -2.72 -3.70
CA PHE A 93 -0.51 -1.77 -4.21
C PHE A 93 -0.34 -0.43 -3.50
N VAL A 94 -0.10 0.64 -4.26
CA VAL A 94 0.07 1.99 -3.70
C VAL A 94 -0.96 2.95 -4.28
N GLY A 95 -1.92 3.35 -3.46
CA GLY A 95 -2.86 4.45 -3.71
C GLY A 95 -2.20 5.83 -3.58
N LEU A 96 -2.95 6.80 -3.05
CA LEU A 96 -2.53 8.20 -2.92
C LEU A 96 -1.99 8.76 -4.25
N THR A 97 -2.64 8.44 -5.36
CA THR A 97 -2.17 8.79 -6.72
C THR A 97 -2.15 10.30 -6.98
N HIS A 98 -2.88 11.06 -6.16
CA HIS A 98 -2.87 12.51 -6.15
C HIS A 98 -1.67 13.11 -5.40
N ASN A 99 -0.90 12.31 -4.67
CA ASN A 99 0.20 12.78 -3.83
C ASN A 99 1.56 12.67 -4.55
N PRO A 100 2.22 13.81 -4.87
CA PRO A 100 3.47 13.81 -5.64
C PRO A 100 4.64 13.17 -4.89
N LYS A 101 4.66 13.23 -3.55
CA LYS A 101 5.71 12.61 -2.74
C LYS A 101 5.63 11.08 -2.81
N VAL A 102 4.41 10.54 -2.72
CA VAL A 102 4.17 9.10 -2.87
C VAL A 102 4.51 8.62 -4.28
N ALA A 103 4.17 9.41 -5.32
CA ALA A 103 4.54 9.12 -6.69
C ALA A 103 6.07 9.03 -6.87
N ALA A 104 6.81 10.05 -6.43
CA ALA A 104 8.27 10.08 -6.52
C ALA A 104 8.94 8.91 -5.77
N LEU A 105 8.40 8.51 -4.62
CA LEU A 105 8.88 7.34 -3.89
C LEU A 105 8.68 6.05 -4.69
N CYS A 106 7.50 5.85 -5.28
CA CYS A 106 7.23 4.68 -6.10
C CYS A 106 8.13 4.61 -7.34
N ASP A 107 8.35 5.73 -8.01
CA ASP A 107 9.26 5.79 -9.17
C ASP A 107 10.68 5.39 -8.78
N ARG A 108 11.17 5.89 -7.63
CA ARG A 108 12.47 5.50 -7.07
C ARG A 108 12.54 4.01 -6.76
N LEU A 109 11.54 3.46 -6.09
CA LEU A 109 11.50 2.05 -5.71
C LEU A 109 11.40 1.12 -6.92
N ALA A 110 10.63 1.49 -7.94
CA ALA A 110 10.54 0.73 -9.19
C ALA A 110 11.88 0.72 -9.94
N ALA A 111 12.63 1.84 -9.92
CA ALA A 111 13.96 1.90 -10.50
C ALA A 111 14.99 1.06 -9.71
N GLN A 112 14.88 1.01 -8.38
CA GLN A 112 15.77 0.24 -7.51
C GLN A 112 15.47 -1.27 -7.52
N HIS A 113 14.19 -1.64 -7.64
CA HIS A 113 13.69 -3.02 -7.58
C HIS A 113 12.83 -3.32 -8.82
N PRO A 114 13.42 -3.50 -10.01
CA PRO A 114 12.67 -3.66 -11.26
C PRO A 114 11.82 -4.94 -11.31
N THR A 115 12.09 -5.91 -10.44
CA THR A 115 11.33 -7.16 -10.30
C THR A 115 10.23 -7.10 -9.24
N LEU A 116 10.10 -5.98 -8.50
CA LEU A 116 9.02 -5.78 -7.54
C LEU A 116 7.70 -5.59 -8.27
N HIS A 117 6.72 -6.45 -7.99
CA HIS A 117 5.38 -6.29 -8.54
C HIS A 117 4.64 -5.15 -7.83
N MET A 118 4.78 -3.93 -8.35
CA MET A 118 4.12 -2.73 -7.84
C MET A 118 2.98 -2.29 -8.76
N HIS A 119 1.77 -2.17 -8.20
CA HIS A 119 0.60 -1.62 -8.86
C HIS A 119 0.25 -0.24 -8.29
N ARG A 120 0.00 0.72 -9.18
CA ARG A 120 -0.56 2.03 -8.83
C ARG A 120 -1.84 2.23 -9.65
N PRO A 121 -2.94 2.71 -9.05
CA PRO A 121 -4.09 3.10 -9.85
C PRO A 121 -3.66 4.19 -10.83
N SER A 122 -3.93 4.00 -12.11
CA SER A 122 -3.94 5.13 -13.05
C SER A 122 -5.01 6.11 -12.54
N ARG A 123 -4.75 7.42 -12.61
CA ARG A 123 -5.86 8.38 -12.47
C ARG A 123 -6.88 8.01 -13.52
N VAL A 124 -8.00 7.40 -13.12
CA VAL A 124 -9.15 7.28 -13.99
C VAL A 124 -9.61 8.71 -14.21
N GLY A 125 -9.31 9.26 -15.38
CA GLY A 125 -9.86 10.54 -15.78
C GLY A 125 -11.37 10.45 -15.64
N SER A 126 -11.98 11.41 -14.94
CA SER A 126 -13.42 11.56 -14.87
C SER A 126 -13.98 11.45 -16.28
N VAL A 127 -14.75 10.39 -16.54
CA VAL A 127 -15.59 10.35 -17.73
C VAL A 127 -16.71 11.34 -17.44
N HIS A 128 -16.64 12.50 -18.10
CA HIS A 128 -17.69 13.51 -18.15
C HIS A 128 -18.93 12.97 -18.87
#